data_AF-A0A0C2F7A4-F1
#
_entry.id   AF-A0A0C2F7A4-F1
#
_cell.length_a   1.000
_cell.length_b   1.000
_cell.length_c   1.000
_cell.angle_alpha   90.00
_cell.angle_beta   90.00
_cell.angle_gamma   90.00
#
_symmetry.space_group_name_H-M   'P 1'
#
loop_
_entity.id
_entity.type
_entity.pdbx_description
1 polymer ?
#
loop_
_entity_poly.entity_id
_entity_poly.type
_entity_poly.pdbx_seq_one_letter_code
_entity_poly.pdbx_strand_id
1 'polypeptide(L)'
;MGPVPSDYFVDPKTAMPDYDQLTTVYAGDKHLISIRIKEKSRICWQYMTDDDDIGFAIHFDPSFQANNLTEMEVVFPYIRLECTNVPISGHYVAEKAGNC
;
A
#
# COMPACT_ATOMS: atom_id res chain seq x y z
N MET A 1 15.64 11.01 -15.03
CA MET A 1 14.39 11.05 -15.83
C MET A 1 13.76 12.40 -15.61
N GLY A 2 13.27 13.05 -16.68
CA GLY A 2 12.61 14.36 -16.60
C GLY A 2 11.16 14.25 -16.13
N PRO A 3 10.47 15.37 -15.88
CA PRO A 3 9.06 15.35 -15.50
C PRO A 3 8.19 14.76 -16.62
N VAL A 4 7.15 14.05 -16.23
CA VAL A 4 6.12 13.57 -17.15
C VAL A 4 5.42 14.79 -17.78
N PRO A 5 5.24 14.84 -19.10
CA PRO A 5 4.51 15.92 -19.76
C PRO A 5 3.10 16.09 -19.19
N SER A 6 2.64 17.34 -19.08
CA SER A 6 1.33 17.67 -18.51
C SER A 6 0.13 17.20 -19.35
N ASP A 7 0.37 16.79 -20.59
CA ASP A 7 -0.59 16.21 -21.53
C ASP A 7 -0.56 14.67 -21.55
N TYR A 8 0.16 14.06 -20.62
CA TYR A 8 0.18 12.61 -20.46
C TYR A 8 -1.10 12.12 -19.76
N PHE A 9 -1.84 11.23 -20.43
CA PHE A 9 -3.06 10.61 -19.90
C PHE A 9 -2.80 9.14 -19.61
N VAL A 10 -3.16 8.70 -18.41
CA VAL A 10 -3.21 7.29 -18.03
C VAL A 10 -4.64 6.79 -18.26
N ASP A 11 -4.82 5.71 -19.00
CA ASP A 11 -6.12 5.03 -19.10
C ASP A 11 -6.33 4.19 -17.83
N PRO A 12 -7.29 4.53 -16.95
CA PRO A 12 -7.50 3.81 -15.69
C PRO A 12 -7.74 2.31 -15.89
N LYS A 13 -8.33 1.91 -17.02
CA LYS A 13 -8.65 0.50 -17.32
C LYS A 13 -7.42 -0.35 -17.62
N THR A 14 -6.32 0.28 -18.01
CA THR A 14 -5.05 -0.39 -18.32
C THR A 14 -3.94 0.03 -17.37
N ALA A 15 -4.23 0.93 -16.42
CA ALA A 15 -3.26 1.49 -15.48
C ALA A 15 -2.65 0.44 -14.55
N MET A 16 -3.39 -0.64 -14.26
CA MET A 16 -2.96 -1.74 -13.43
C MET A 16 -3.37 -3.08 -14.07
N PRO A 17 -2.58 -3.57 -15.05
CA PRO A 17 -2.97 -4.72 -15.88
C PRO A 17 -2.92 -6.07 -15.14
N ASP A 18 -2.19 -6.16 -14.04
CA ASP A 18 -2.02 -7.39 -13.24
C ASP A 18 -2.55 -7.18 -11.82
N TYR A 19 -3.80 -7.58 -11.56
CA TYR A 19 -4.34 -7.64 -10.20
C TYR A 19 -4.00 -9.01 -9.59
N ASP A 20 -3.10 -9.05 -8.61
CA ASP A 20 -2.89 -10.26 -7.82
C ASP A 20 -4.08 -10.53 -6.87
N GLN A 21 -4.75 -9.46 -6.39
CA GLN A 21 -5.90 -9.55 -5.48
C GLN A 21 -6.87 -8.37 -5.69
N LEU A 22 -8.17 -8.68 -5.84
CA LEU A 22 -9.28 -7.72 -5.81
C LEU A 22 -10.06 -7.91 -4.50
N THR A 23 -10.34 -6.84 -3.77
CA THR A 23 -11.05 -6.91 -2.47
C THR A 23 -12.01 -5.73 -2.31
N THR A 24 -13.20 -5.99 -1.77
CA THR A 24 -14.18 -4.96 -1.41
C THR A 24 -14.02 -4.57 0.07
N VAL A 25 -13.91 -3.28 0.35
CA VAL A 25 -13.86 -2.73 1.71
C VAL A 25 -15.10 -1.90 1.96
N TYR A 26 -15.91 -2.26 2.96
CA TYR A 26 -17.14 -1.53 3.28
C TYR A 26 -16.85 -0.26 4.09
N ALA A 27 -17.80 0.68 4.09
CA ALA A 27 -17.69 1.92 4.84
C ALA A 27 -17.51 1.65 6.34
N GLY A 28 -16.42 2.17 6.91
CA GLY A 28 -16.05 1.98 8.30
C GLY A 28 -15.23 0.73 8.60
N ASP A 29 -15.09 -0.18 7.61
CA ASP A 29 -14.28 -1.38 7.74
C ASP A 29 -12.83 -1.13 7.29
N LYS A 30 -11.96 -2.09 7.64
CA LYS A 30 -10.57 -2.15 7.17
C LYS A 30 -10.25 -3.55 6.68
N HIS A 31 -9.43 -3.62 5.64
CA HIS A 31 -8.84 -4.87 5.17
C HIS A 31 -7.36 -4.90 5.58
N LEU A 32 -6.91 -6.02 6.16
CA LEU A 32 -5.53 -6.18 6.62
C LEU A 32 -4.84 -7.27 5.79
N ILE A 33 -3.70 -6.90 5.21
CA ILE A 33 -2.78 -7.82 4.54
C ILE A 33 -1.57 -7.93 5.46
N SER A 34 -1.24 -9.15 5.89
CA SER A 34 -0.03 -9.38 6.69
C SER A 34 1.01 -10.14 5.90
N ILE A 35 2.23 -9.64 5.93
CA ILE A 35 3.37 -10.18 5.19
C ILE A 35 4.54 -10.36 6.13
N ARG A 36 5.01 -11.60 6.25
CA ARG A 36 6.25 -11.92 6.96
C ARG A 36 7.45 -11.67 6.05
N ILE A 37 8.35 -10.78 6.45
CA ILE A 37 9.51 -10.36 5.65
C ILE A 37 10.83 -10.78 6.28
N LYS A 38 11.84 -11.03 5.44
CA LYS A 38 13.23 -11.28 5.86
C LYS A 38 13.97 -9.96 6.06
N GLU A 39 15.13 -10.02 6.71
CA GLU A 39 16.03 -8.86 6.80
C GLU A 39 16.42 -8.34 5.40
N LYS A 40 16.63 -7.02 5.31
CA LYS A 40 17.05 -6.32 4.08
C LYS A 40 16.09 -6.54 2.89
N SER A 41 14.80 -6.68 3.19
CA SER A 41 13.76 -6.83 2.17
C SER A 41 13.23 -5.47 1.72
N ARG A 42 12.87 -5.36 0.44
CA ARG A 42 12.11 -4.23 -0.09
C ARG A 42 10.66 -4.66 -0.28
N ILE A 43 9.76 -4.00 0.44
CA ILE A 43 8.32 -4.13 0.24
C ILE A 43 7.93 -3.11 -0.82
N CYS A 44 7.22 -3.55 -1.85
CA CYS A 44 6.65 -2.70 -2.89
C CYS A 44 5.14 -2.90 -2.89
N TRP A 45 4.39 -1.82 -3.07
CA TRP A 45 2.95 -1.87 -3.19
C TRP A 45 2.47 -1.00 -4.35
N GLN A 46 1.32 -1.38 -4.89
CA GLN A 46 0.53 -0.61 -5.82
C GLN A 46 -0.94 -0.88 -5.50
N TYR A 47 -1.77 0.16 -5.41
CA TYR A 47 -3.20 0.01 -5.22
C TYR A 47 -3.98 1.09 -5.99
N MET A 48 -5.22 0.75 -6.32
CA MET A 48 -6.19 1.58 -7.02
C MET A 48 -7.58 1.19 -6.54
N THR A 49 -8.52 2.14 -6.56
CA THR A 49 -9.93 1.90 -6.26
C THR A 49 -10.78 2.31 -7.46
N ASP A 50 -12.02 1.81 -7.52
CA ASP A 50 -12.92 2.15 -8.63
C ASP A 50 -13.62 3.50 -8.42
N ASP A 51 -14.20 3.73 -7.24
CA ASP A 51 -15.15 4.84 -7.02
C ASP A 51 -14.67 5.91 -6.01
N ASP A 52 -14.18 5.49 -4.85
CA ASP A 52 -13.80 6.38 -3.74
C ASP A 52 -12.32 6.19 -3.36
N ASP A 53 -11.70 7.24 -2.81
CA ASP A 53 -10.37 7.14 -2.21
C ASP A 53 -10.38 6.23 -0.97
N ILE A 54 -9.23 5.60 -0.70
CA ILE A 54 -9.05 4.74 0.47
C ILE A 54 -7.89 5.21 1.33
N GLY A 55 -8.05 5.08 2.65
CA GLY A 55 -6.97 5.29 3.59
C GLY A 55 -6.02 4.10 3.60
N PHE A 56 -4.72 4.36 3.44
CA PHE A 56 -3.68 3.34 3.40
C PHE A 56 -2.58 3.64 4.42
N ALA A 57 -2.11 2.61 5.12
CA ALA A 57 -1.03 2.68 6.10
C ALA A 57 -0.23 1.38 6.11
N ILE A 58 1.05 1.44 6.49
CA ILE A 58 1.88 0.26 6.72
C ILE A 58 2.43 0.32 8.14
N HIS A 59 2.20 -0.77 8.86
CA HIS A 59 2.74 -0.99 10.19
C HIS A 59 3.84 -2.06 10.10
N PHE A 60 4.81 -2.03 11.02
CA PHE A 60 5.90 -2.99 11.06
C PHE A 60 6.20 -3.44 12.48
N ASP A 61 6.33 -4.75 12.66
CA ASP A 61 6.74 -5.38 13.91
C ASP A 61 7.99 -6.24 13.70
N PRO A 62 9.18 -5.78 14.13
CA PRO A 62 10.39 -6.59 14.08
C PRO A 62 10.44 -7.69 15.15
N SER A 63 9.55 -7.65 16.16
CA SER A 63 9.54 -8.63 17.27
C SER A 63 8.74 -9.90 16.95
N PHE A 64 7.85 -9.85 15.95
CA PHE A 64 6.87 -10.89 15.64
C PHE A 64 5.88 -11.19 16.79
N GLN A 65 5.72 -10.28 17.75
CA GLN A 65 4.88 -10.47 18.95
C GLN A 65 3.69 -9.52 19.03
N ALA A 66 3.60 -8.50 18.18
CA ALA A 66 2.50 -7.54 18.22
C ALA A 66 1.17 -8.23 17.93
N ASN A 67 0.16 -7.95 18.76
CA ASN A 67 -1.18 -8.53 18.63
C ASN A 67 -2.20 -7.56 18.02
N ASN A 68 -1.81 -6.30 17.85
CA ASN A 68 -2.63 -5.25 17.26
C ASN A 68 -1.75 -4.18 16.60
N LEU A 69 -2.36 -3.36 15.74
CA LEU A 69 -1.66 -2.32 14.99
C LEU A 69 -1.05 -1.23 15.88
N THR A 70 -1.63 -0.96 17.06
CA THR A 70 -1.16 0.10 17.96
C THR A 70 0.16 -0.23 18.66
N GLU A 71 0.54 -1.51 18.68
CA GLU A 71 1.83 -1.99 19.19
C GLU A 71 2.94 -1.98 18.13
N MET A 72 2.58 -1.79 16.85
CA MET A 72 3.50 -1.82 15.71
C MET A 72 4.03 -0.42 15.37
N GLU A 73 5.21 -0.35 14.77
CA GLU A 73 5.78 0.89 14.26
C GLU A 73 5.06 1.32 12.96
N VAL A 74 4.66 2.58 12.87
CA VAL A 74 4.09 3.14 11.62
C VAL A 74 5.21 3.51 10.66
N VAL A 75 5.44 2.67 9.65
CA VAL A 75 6.49 2.90 8.63
C VAL A 75 5.98 3.62 7.39
N PHE A 76 4.67 3.60 7.16
CA PHE A 76 4.00 4.48 6.22
C PHE A 76 2.70 4.99 6.87
N PRO A 77 2.54 6.31 7.05
CA PRO A 77 1.43 6.87 7.81
C PRO A 77 0.09 6.63 7.12
N TYR A 78 -0.98 6.59 7.92
CA TYR A 78 -2.33 6.59 7.38
C TYR A 78 -2.58 7.87 6.59
N ILE A 79 -2.76 7.72 5.28
CA ILE A 79 -3.05 8.81 4.37
C ILE A 79 -4.12 8.37 3.38
N ARG A 80 -5.02 9.32 3.05
CA ARG A 80 -5.99 9.18 1.98
C ARG A 80 -5.43 9.89 0.75
N LEU A 81 -5.22 9.12 -0.32
CA LEU A 81 -4.70 9.62 -1.58
C LEU A 81 -5.72 9.32 -2.66
N GLU A 82 -5.87 10.27 -3.58
CA GLU A 82 -6.73 10.10 -4.76
C GLU A 82 -6.18 8.96 -5.62
N CYS A 83 -6.83 7.80 -5.54
CA CYS A 83 -6.40 6.55 -6.16
C CYS A 83 -7.44 5.96 -7.11
N THR A 84 -8.43 6.74 -7.56
CA THR A 84 -9.45 6.29 -8.52
C THR A 84 -9.03 6.49 -9.98
N ASN A 85 -8.15 7.47 -10.22
CA ASN A 85 -7.70 7.83 -11.56
C ASN A 85 -6.31 7.29 -11.91
N VAL A 86 -5.43 7.19 -10.90
CA VAL A 86 -4.04 6.74 -11.07
C VAL A 86 -3.67 5.84 -9.89
N PRO A 87 -3.02 4.68 -10.13
CA PRO A 87 -2.55 3.82 -9.06
C PRO A 87 -1.54 4.51 -8.16
N ILE A 88 -1.70 4.34 -6.86
CA ILE A 88 -0.72 4.78 -5.87
C ILE A 88 0.29 3.66 -5.69
N SER A 89 1.57 4.00 -5.90
CA SER A 89 2.67 3.06 -5.76
C SER A 89 3.69 3.58 -4.76
N GLY A 90 4.32 2.66 -4.03
CA GLY A 90 5.34 3.01 -3.07
C GLY A 90 6.23 1.83 -2.72
N HIS A 91 7.25 2.12 -1.90
CA HIS A 91 8.10 1.08 -1.35
C HIS A 91 8.64 1.47 0.02
N TYR A 92 8.97 0.45 0.81
CA TYR A 92 9.62 0.55 2.10
C TYR A 92 10.75 -0.48 2.16
N VAL A 93 11.90 -0.08 2.70
CA VAL A 93 13.06 -0.98 2.88
C VAL A 93 13.14 -1.35 4.35
N ALA A 94 12.86 -2.60 4.65
CA ALA A 94 12.97 -3.12 6.01
C ALA A 94 14.41 -3.57 6.26
N GLU A 95 15.08 -2.91 7.20
CA GLU A 95 16.45 -3.30 7.60
C GLU A 95 16.45 -4.63 8.37
N LYS A 96 15.38 -4.91 9.12
CA LYS A 96 15.21 -6.09 9.96
C LYS A 96 14.14 -7.02 9.40
N ALA A 97 14.21 -8.30 9.76
CA ALA A 97 13.08 -9.21 9.58
C ALA A 97 11.93 -8.78 10.49
N GLY A 98 10.69 -9.02 10.07
CA GLY A 98 9.51 -8.68 10.86
C GLY A 98 8.21 -9.07 10.16
N ASN A 99 7.10 -8.63 10.73
CA ASN A 99 5.78 -8.67 10.10
C ASN A 99 5.38 -7.25 9.70
N CYS A 100 4.92 -7.11 8.46
CA CYS A 100 4.10 -5.98 8.04
C CYS A 100 2.62 -6.38 8.02
#